data_AF-A0A553N9X5-F1
#
_entry.id   AF-A0A553N9X5-F1
#
_cell.length_a   1.000
_cell.length_b   1.000
_cell.length_c   1.000
_cell.angle_alpha   90.00
_cell.angle_beta   90.00
_cell.angle_gamma   90.00
#
_symmetry.space_group_name_H-M   'P 1'
#
loop_
_entity.id
_entity.type
_entity.pdbx_description
1 polymer ?
#
loop_
_entity_poly.entity_id
_entity_poly.type
_entity_poly.pdbx_seq_one_letter_code
_entity_poly.pdbx_strand_id
1 'polypeptide(L)'
;MSKVAVKKLHWRSRAQESFVPLVSSSGELGIAIGGGADYGEFPFVTAAPGGGITVGDIILEIGGTPILGLTLGDVRGLLNSCPHPIRIKTVSPGSTLCKDLRLYLSKCFTPGSVDSQLQQVIRENLYLRAVPCEY
;
A
#
# COMPACT_ATOMS: atom_id res chain seq x y z
N MET A 1 0.95 9.79 -39.81
CA MET A 1 0.17 9.36 -38.63
C MET A 1 1.06 9.46 -37.40
N SER A 2 0.79 10.39 -36.50
CA SER A 2 1.61 10.60 -35.29
C SER A 2 1.30 9.53 -34.26
N LYS A 3 2.25 8.63 -34.02
CA LYS A 3 2.19 7.64 -32.95
C LYS A 3 2.33 8.42 -31.63
N VAL A 4 1.21 8.75 -31.00
CA VAL A 4 1.21 9.40 -29.68
C VAL A 4 1.83 8.39 -28.71
N ALA A 5 3.10 8.59 -28.38
CA ALA A 5 3.75 7.87 -27.31
C ALA A 5 2.98 8.21 -26.03
N VAL A 6 2.17 7.28 -25.54
CA VAL A 6 1.54 7.39 -24.23
C VAL A 6 2.69 7.47 -23.24
N LYS A 7 3.00 8.69 -22.77
CA LYS A 7 3.91 8.91 -21.65
C LYS A 7 3.45 7.96 -20.54
N LYS A 8 4.26 6.95 -20.21
CA LYS A 8 3.96 6.05 -19.11
C LYS A 8 3.89 6.91 -17.85
N LEU A 9 2.68 7.22 -17.40
CA LEU A 9 2.44 8.01 -16.20
C LEU A 9 3.05 7.25 -15.00
N HIS A 10 3.67 7.98 -14.08
CA HIS A 10 4.18 7.41 -12.84
C HIS A 10 3.01 6.79 -12.04
N TRP A 11 3.26 5.74 -11.26
CA TRP A 11 2.19 5.08 -10.50
C TRP A 11 1.50 6.04 -9.52
N ARG A 12 2.22 7.05 -9.01
CA ARG A 12 1.66 8.03 -8.08
C ARG A 12 0.51 8.83 -8.68
N SER A 13 0.52 9.05 -9.99
CA SER A 13 -0.58 9.74 -10.70
C SER A 13 -1.82 8.86 -10.87
N ARG A 14 -1.71 7.54 -10.64
CA ARG A 14 -2.83 6.59 -10.67
C ARG A 14 -3.33 6.24 -9.27
N ALA A 15 -2.66 6.71 -8.21
CA ALA A 15 -3.11 6.46 -6.85
C ALA A 15 -4.49 7.08 -6.64
N GLN A 16 -5.41 6.28 -6.10
CA GLN A 16 -6.76 6.69 -5.74
C GLN A 16 -6.87 6.74 -4.22
N GLU A 17 -7.64 7.70 -3.72
CA GLU A 17 -8.03 7.74 -2.32
C GLU A 17 -9.49 7.29 -2.22
N SER A 18 -9.79 6.45 -1.23
CA SER A 18 -11.11 5.90 -0.99
C SER A 18 -11.38 5.85 0.51
N PHE A 19 -12.67 5.84 0.87
CA PHE A 19 -13.10 5.82 2.26
C PHE A 19 -13.83 4.51 2.53
N VAL A 20 -13.31 3.73 3.47
CA VAL A 20 -13.94 2.49 3.92
C VAL A 20 -14.87 2.82 5.09
N PRO A 21 -16.20 2.76 4.90
CA PRO A 21 -17.13 2.93 6.00
C PRO A 21 -17.05 1.72 6.95
N LEU A 22 -17.48 1.92 8.19
CA LEU A 22 -17.73 0.79 9.08
C LEU A 22 -18.95 0.04 8.53
N VAL A 23 -18.78 -1.21 8.09
CA VAL A 23 -19.91 -2.03 7.66
C VAL A 23 -20.55 -2.65 8.90
N SER A 24 -21.76 -2.17 9.21
CA SER A 24 -22.72 -2.53 10.27
C SER A 24 -22.43 -3.67 11.25
N SER A 25 -22.64 -3.38 12.54
CA SER A 25 -23.01 -4.22 13.71
C SER A 25 -22.25 -5.54 14.03
N SER A 26 -21.53 -6.18 13.12
CA SER A 26 -20.71 -7.38 13.39
C SER A 26 -19.23 -7.06 13.64
N GLY A 27 -18.78 -5.84 13.36
CA GLY A 27 -17.39 -5.43 13.52
C GLY A 27 -16.47 -5.91 12.39
N GLU A 28 -17.03 -6.47 11.31
CA GLU A 28 -16.24 -6.89 10.15
C GLU A 28 -15.82 -5.67 9.31
N LEU A 29 -14.51 -5.48 9.15
CA LEU A 29 -13.99 -4.54 8.18
C LEU A 29 -14.42 -4.96 6.79
N GLY A 30 -15.09 -4.06 6.06
CA GLY A 30 -15.55 -4.33 4.71
C GLY A 30 -14.42 -4.61 3.70
N ILE A 31 -13.15 -4.48 4.09
CA ILE A 31 -11.97 -4.72 3.24
C ILE A 31 -11.12 -5.85 3.82
N ALA A 32 -10.73 -6.80 2.96
CA ALA A 32 -9.74 -7.82 3.27
C ALA A 32 -8.41 -7.48 2.60
N ILE A 33 -7.31 -7.76 3.30
CA ILE A 33 -5.95 -7.48 2.87
C ILE A 33 -5.14 -8.78 2.84
N GLY A 34 -4.29 -8.92 1.82
CA GLY A 34 -3.26 -9.94 1.72
C GLY A 34 -1.89 -9.33 1.43
N GLY A 35 -0.87 -10.18 1.30
CA GLY A 35 0.53 -9.76 1.16
C GLY A 35 1.10 -9.27 2.50
N GLY A 36 2.07 -8.37 2.46
CA GLY A 36 2.78 -7.88 3.64
C GLY A 36 4.27 -8.19 3.57
N ALA A 37 5.06 -7.42 4.32
CA ALA A 37 6.51 -7.55 4.32
C ALA A 37 7.01 -8.95 4.70
N ASP A 38 6.27 -9.65 5.56
CA ASP A 38 6.50 -11.03 5.97
C ASP A 38 6.33 -12.05 4.83
N TYR A 39 5.59 -11.71 3.78
CA TYR A 39 5.48 -12.48 2.53
C TYR A 39 6.46 -12.00 1.45
N GLY A 40 7.15 -10.88 1.70
CA GLY A 40 7.97 -10.21 0.70
C GLY A 40 7.13 -9.59 -0.42
N GLU A 41 5.90 -9.19 -0.11
CA GLU A 41 4.95 -8.55 -1.04
C GLU A 41 4.40 -7.26 -0.43
N PHE A 42 3.95 -6.33 -1.27
CA PHE A 42 3.18 -5.19 -0.79
C PHE A 42 1.79 -5.62 -0.30
N PRO A 43 1.23 -4.94 0.70
CA PRO A 43 -0.15 -5.16 1.10
C PRO A 43 -1.08 -4.83 -0.07
N PHE A 44 -2.01 -5.73 -0.37
CA PHE A 44 -2.97 -5.56 -1.46
C PHE A 44 -4.37 -5.99 -1.04
N VAL A 45 -5.36 -5.47 -1.73
CA VAL A 45 -6.78 -5.76 -1.48
C VAL A 45 -7.12 -7.16 -1.97
N THR A 46 -7.66 -8.01 -1.11
CA THR A 46 -8.16 -9.36 -1.47
C THR A 46 -9.69 -9.41 -1.57
N ALA A 47 -10.39 -8.56 -0.83
CA ALA A 47 -11.83 -8.33 -0.96
C ALA A 47 -12.16 -6.88 -0.63
N ALA A 48 -13.14 -6.30 -1.33
CA ALA A 48 -13.64 -4.96 -1.07
C ALA A 48 -15.17 -4.94 -1.19
N PRO A 49 -15.88 -4.11 -0.41
CA PRO A 49 -17.34 -4.11 -0.36
C PRO A 49 -17.96 -3.21 -1.44
N GLY A 50 -17.14 -2.69 -2.38
CA GLY A 50 -17.47 -1.61 -3.30
C GLY A 50 -16.88 -0.27 -2.85
N GLY A 51 -17.14 0.82 -3.60
CA GLY A 51 -16.77 2.19 -3.17
C GLY A 51 -15.38 2.69 -3.61
N GLY A 52 -14.87 2.25 -4.76
CA GLY A 52 -13.63 2.80 -5.35
C GLY A 52 -12.36 2.01 -5.02
N ILE A 53 -12.45 0.95 -4.22
CA ILE A 53 -11.36 0.04 -3.92
C ILE A 53 -11.48 -1.21 -4.79
N THR A 54 -10.44 -1.52 -5.56
CA THR A 54 -10.43 -2.68 -6.46
C THR A 54 -9.64 -3.83 -5.87
N VAL A 55 -10.16 -5.04 -5.98
CA VAL A 55 -9.42 -6.26 -5.63
C VAL A 55 -8.15 -6.34 -6.46
N GLY A 56 -7.03 -6.54 -5.76
CA GLY A 56 -5.70 -6.59 -6.34
C GLY A 56 -4.94 -5.26 -6.32
N ASP A 57 -5.57 -4.14 -5.97
CA ASP A 57 -4.87 -2.87 -5.78
C ASP A 57 -3.86 -2.96 -4.63
N ILE A 58 -2.71 -2.31 -4.79
CA ILE A 58 -1.70 -2.14 -3.75
C ILE A 58 -2.15 -1.02 -2.82
N ILE A 59 -2.05 -1.26 -1.52
CA ILE A 59 -2.47 -0.30 -0.50
C ILE A 59 -1.24 0.48 -0.04
N LEU A 60 -1.23 1.79 -0.27
CA LEU A 60 -0.11 2.67 0.03
C LEU A 60 -0.18 3.22 1.45
N GLU A 61 -1.37 3.67 1.86
CA GLU A 61 -1.60 4.36 3.13
C GLU A 61 -2.96 3.95 3.72
N ILE A 62 -3.03 3.87 5.05
CA ILE A 62 -4.27 3.64 5.82
C ILE A 62 -4.32 4.67 6.95
N GLY A 63 -5.40 5.43 7.05
CA GLY A 63 -5.55 6.49 8.06
C GLY A 63 -4.50 7.60 7.94
N GLY A 64 -3.90 7.76 6.76
CA GLY A 64 -2.76 8.68 6.54
C GLY A 64 -1.40 8.13 6.99
N THR A 65 -1.33 6.88 7.45
CA THR A 65 -0.07 6.21 7.78
C THR A 65 0.41 5.39 6.58
N PRO A 66 1.66 5.56 6.12
CA PRO A 66 2.22 4.72 5.05
C PRO A 66 2.46 3.31 5.55
N ILE A 67 1.90 2.31 4.86
CA ILE A 67 1.91 0.92 5.33
C ILE A 67 2.83 -0.01 4.55
N LEU A 68 3.47 0.47 3.48
CA LEU A 68 4.40 -0.35 2.71
C LEU A 68 5.62 -0.68 3.57
N GLY A 69 6.02 -1.96 3.60
CA GLY A 69 7.06 -2.45 4.49
C GLY A 69 6.57 -2.91 5.86
N LEU A 70 5.28 -2.77 6.17
CA LEU A 70 4.68 -3.38 7.36
C LEU A 70 4.29 -4.84 7.12
N THR A 71 4.22 -5.63 8.19
CA THR A 71 3.73 -7.02 8.13
C THR A 71 2.21 -7.05 7.94
N LEU A 72 1.67 -8.17 7.45
CA LEU A 72 0.22 -8.34 7.31
C LEU A 72 -0.52 -8.11 8.64
N GLY A 73 0.04 -8.61 9.74
CA GLY A 73 -0.53 -8.44 11.08
C GLY A 73 -0.67 -6.96 11.47
N ASP A 74 0.30 -6.14 11.09
CA ASP A 74 0.33 -4.72 11.42
C ASP A 74 -0.63 -3.91 10.60
N VAL A 75 -0.72 -4.22 9.31
CA VAL A 75 -1.70 -3.59 8.43
C VAL A 75 -3.12 -3.90 8.92
N ARG A 76 -3.37 -5.13 9.36
CA ARG A 76 -4.66 -5.52 9.98
C ARG A 76 -4.87 -4.86 11.33
N GLY A 77 -3.85 -4.74 12.16
CA GLY A 77 -3.92 -4.02 13.44
C GLY A 77 -4.26 -2.54 13.23
N LEU A 78 -3.60 -1.90 12.26
CA LEU A 78 -3.82 -0.50 11.91
C LEU A 78 -5.25 -0.28 11.42
N LEU A 79 -5.75 -1.12 10.51
CA LEU A 79 -7.14 -1.10 10.07
C LEU A 79 -8.15 -1.14 11.23
N ASN A 80 -7.93 -2.04 12.21
CA ASN A 80 -8.81 -2.18 13.36
C ASN A 80 -8.73 -0.98 14.33
N SER A 81 -7.57 -0.29 14.37
CA SER A 81 -7.34 0.86 15.25
C SER A 81 -7.82 2.20 14.68
N CYS A 82 -8.00 2.31 13.37
CA CYS A 82 -8.36 3.56 12.72
C CYS A 82 -9.83 3.96 13.00
N PRO A 83 -10.10 5.26 13.26
CA PRO A 83 -11.47 5.75 13.33
C PRO A 83 -12.13 5.67 11.96
N HIS A 84 -13.42 5.34 11.93
CA HIS A 84 -14.20 5.22 10.70
C HIS A 84 -14.87 6.55 10.33
N PRO A 85 -15.03 6.86 9.03
CA PRO A 85 -14.59 6.07 7.87
C PRO A 85 -13.07 6.11 7.68
N ILE A 86 -12.47 4.96 7.38
CA ILE A 86 -11.01 4.83 7.24
C ILE A 86 -10.60 5.34 5.86
N ARG A 87 -9.69 6.32 5.82
CA ARG A 87 -9.08 6.80 4.58
C ARG A 87 -8.02 5.81 4.11
N ILE A 88 -8.21 5.23 2.94
CA ILE A 88 -7.27 4.28 2.33
C ILE A 88 -6.83 4.82 0.98
N LYS A 89 -5.52 4.77 0.74
CA LYS A 89 -4.94 5.14 -0.54
C LYS A 89 -4.45 3.89 -1.25
N THR A 90 -4.96 3.64 -2.44
CA THR A 90 -4.63 2.46 -3.23
C THR A 90 -4.09 2.83 -4.60
N VAL A 91 -3.43 1.90 -5.26
CA VAL A 91 -3.01 2.05 -6.65
C VAL A 91 -3.05 0.70 -7.34
N SER A 92 -3.59 0.66 -8.55
CA SER A 92 -3.59 -0.57 -9.33
C SER A 92 -2.17 -0.97 -9.73
N PRO A 93 -1.79 -2.24 -9.52
CA PRO A 93 -0.46 -2.72 -9.83
C PRO A 93 -0.15 -2.56 -11.33
N GLY A 94 1.10 -2.27 -11.65
CA GLY A 94 1.53 -2.11 -13.04
C GLY A 94 3.05 -2.24 -13.19
N SER A 95 3.57 -1.91 -14.37
CA SER A 95 4.98 -2.13 -14.69
C SER A 95 5.96 -1.34 -13.80
N THR A 96 5.52 -0.20 -13.26
CA THR A 96 6.34 0.67 -12.40
C THR A 96 6.27 0.29 -10.93
N LEU A 97 5.12 -0.21 -10.47
CA LEU A 97 4.86 -0.65 -9.10
C LEU A 97 4.08 -1.97 -9.14
N CYS A 98 4.79 -3.07 -8.97
CA CYS A 98 4.24 -4.43 -8.87
C CYS A 98 4.09 -4.83 -7.40
N LYS A 99 3.36 -5.91 -7.11
CA LYS A 99 3.16 -6.40 -5.73
C LYS A 99 4.43 -6.97 -5.09
N ASP A 100 5.45 -7.30 -5.87
CA ASP A 100 6.71 -7.83 -5.34
C ASP A 100 7.54 -6.72 -4.67
N LEU A 101 7.58 -6.78 -3.33
CA LEU A 101 8.30 -5.82 -2.48
C LEU A 101 9.82 -5.97 -2.66
N ARG A 102 10.32 -7.21 -2.77
CA ARG A 102 11.75 -7.50 -2.91
C ARG A 102 12.28 -6.95 -4.23
N LEU A 103 11.53 -7.17 -5.32
CA LEU A 103 11.84 -6.61 -6.63
C LEU A 103 11.79 -5.08 -6.64
N TYR A 104 10.86 -4.47 -5.92
CA TYR A 104 10.80 -3.01 -5.84
C TYR A 104 12.00 -2.43 -5.09
N LEU A 105 12.41 -3.06 -3.97
CA LEU A 105 13.56 -2.63 -3.17
C LEU A 105 14.91 -2.86 -3.86
N SER A 106 15.02 -3.84 -4.76
CA SER A 106 16.25 -4.09 -5.51
C SER A 106 16.51 -3.09 -6.64
N LYS A 107 15.53 -2.25 -7.00
CA LYS A 107 15.69 -1.24 -8.06
C LYS A 107 16.48 -0.03 -7.55
N CYS A 108 17.29 0.54 -8.43
CA CYS A 108 17.93 1.84 -8.19
C CYS A 108 17.09 2.95 -8.80
N PHE A 109 16.64 3.88 -7.96
CA PHE A 109 15.94 5.08 -8.40
C PHE A 109 16.80 6.32 -8.21
N THR A 110 16.54 7.35 -9.01
CA THR A 110 17.23 8.64 -8.87
C THR A 110 17.01 9.19 -7.45
N PRO A 111 18.06 9.67 -6.74
CA PRO A 111 17.92 10.31 -5.45
C PRO A 111 16.91 11.46 -5.50
N GLY A 112 16.04 11.55 -4.49
CA GLY A 112 14.98 12.56 -4.43
C GLY A 112 13.74 12.27 -5.29
N SER A 113 13.76 11.25 -6.15
CA SER A 113 12.55 10.79 -6.84
C SER A 113 11.48 10.25 -5.88
N VAL A 114 10.24 10.20 -6.35
CA VAL A 114 9.12 9.63 -5.58
C VAL A 114 9.41 8.18 -5.18
N ASP A 115 10.01 7.41 -6.07
CA ASP A 115 10.28 6.00 -5.82
C ASP A 115 11.40 5.80 -4.79
N SER A 116 12.46 6.63 -4.81
CA SER A 116 13.53 6.55 -3.80
C SER A 116 13.05 6.99 -2.42
N GLN A 117 12.18 8.00 -2.34
CA GLN A 117 11.49 8.37 -1.09
C GLN A 117 10.61 7.22 -0.59
N LEU A 118 9.86 6.55 -1.47
CA LEU A 118 9.04 5.40 -1.08
C LEU A 118 9.91 4.23 -0.59
N GLN A 119 11.03 3.95 -1.25
CA GLN A 119 11.98 2.93 -0.78
C GLN A 119 12.52 3.26 0.61
N GLN A 120 12.78 4.53 0.91
CA GLN A 120 13.22 4.95 2.24
C GLN A 120 12.15 4.64 3.29
N VAL A 121 10.90 5.06 3.06
CA VAL A 121 9.77 4.77 3.97
C VAL A 121 9.60 3.27 4.20
N ILE A 122 9.69 2.46 3.14
CA ILE A 122 9.61 0.99 3.24
C ILE A 122 10.73 0.45 4.14
N ARG A 123 11.97 0.93 3.96
CA ARG A 123 13.12 0.48 4.75
C ARG A 123 13.00 0.90 6.21
N GLU A 124 12.49 2.09 6.49
CA GLU A 124 12.21 2.55 7.85
C GLU A 124 11.15 1.67 8.53
N ASN A 125 10.04 1.39 7.85
CA ASN A 125 8.98 0.50 8.35
C ASN A 125 9.49 -0.93 8.62
N LEU A 126 10.34 -1.46 7.74
CA LEU A 126 10.99 -2.76 7.96
C LEU A 126 11.95 -2.73 9.16
N TYR A 127 12.73 -1.65 9.31
CA TYR A 127 13.71 -1.51 10.38
C TYR A 127 13.06 -1.45 11.77
N LEU A 128 11.98 -0.69 11.92
CA LEU A 128 11.20 -0.59 13.17
C LEU A 128 10.64 -1.93 13.67
N ARG A 129 10.56 -2.93 12.79
CA ARG A 129 10.02 -4.27 13.08
C ARG A 129 11.10 -5.34 13.18
N ALA A 130 12.21 -5.17 12.46
CA ALA A 130 13.32 -6.12 12.43
C ALA A 130 14.32 -5.91 13.58
N VAL A 131 14.39 -4.71 14.14
CA VAL A 131 15.28 -4.39 15.26
C VAL A 131 14.42 -4.18 16.50
N PRO A 132 14.44 -5.09 17.50
CA PRO A 132 13.88 -4.78 18.80
C PRO A 132 14.64 -3.55 19.32
N CYS A 133 13.93 -2.46 19.57
CA CYS A 133 14.48 -1.39 20.38
C CYS A 133 14.64 -1.96 21.79
N GLU A 134 15.86 -2.41 22.10
CA GLU A 134 16.30 -2.66 23.46
C GLU A 134 16.14 -1.33 24.21
N TYR A 135 15.13 -1.25 25.09
CA TYR A 135 14.97 -0.20 26.09
C TYR A 135 15.38 -0.74 27.45
#